data_AF-A0A7X8W006-F1
#
_entry.id   AF-A0A7X8W006-F1
#
_cell.length_a   1.000
_cell.length_b   1.000
_cell.length_c   1.000
_cell.angle_alpha   90.00
_cell.angle_beta   90.00
_cell.angle_gamma   90.00
#
_symmetry.space_group_name_H-M   'P 1'
#
loop_
_entity.id
_entity.type
_entity.pdbx_description
1 polymer ?
#
loop_
_entity_poly.entity_id
_entity_poly.type
_entity_poly.pdbx_seq_one_letter_code
_entity_poly.pdbx_strand_id
1 'polypeptide(L)'
;MMFSTFLLAAKQATDASAQKGGILQSLGMFLPFILIIGVMYFFTIRPQKKREKELKAKLERMKPGDKVMSIGGIVGRVANISGDEVTIYSGVASTMLTFKKSAISTVIPDDEDAESDKDSRKSKKESKKESKEADS
;
A
#
# COMPACT_ATOMS: atom_id res chain seq x y z
N MET A 1 41.24 5.04 -55.84
CA MET A 1 41.18 6.06 -54.77
C MET A 1 39.87 6.03 -53.94
N MET A 2 39.02 5.00 -54.05
CA MET A 2 37.71 4.94 -53.34
C MET A 2 37.59 3.72 -52.40
N PHE A 3 38.73 3.22 -51.90
CA PHE A 3 38.77 2.16 -50.88
C PHE A 3 39.52 2.64 -49.61
N SER A 4 40.40 3.63 -49.75
CA SER A 4 41.09 4.29 -48.64
C SER A 4 40.20 5.26 -47.85
N THR A 5 39.08 5.72 -48.43
CA THR A 5 38.09 6.57 -47.75
C THR A 5 37.08 5.78 -46.93
N PHE A 6 36.90 4.48 -47.19
CA PHE A 6 35.97 3.64 -46.41
C PHE A 6 36.57 3.24 -45.05
N LEU A 7 37.90 3.03 -45.00
CA LEU A 7 38.61 2.77 -43.74
C LEU A 7 38.76 4.04 -42.86
N LEU A 8 38.66 5.23 -43.46
CA LEU A 8 38.68 6.51 -42.73
C LEU A 8 37.30 6.88 -42.16
N ALA A 9 36.21 6.47 -42.81
CA ALA A 9 34.85 6.61 -42.27
C ALA A 9 34.58 5.63 -41.12
N ALA A 10 35.14 4.41 -41.17
CA ALA A 10 35.06 3.45 -40.06
C ALA A 10 35.89 3.86 -38.84
N LYS A 11 36.90 4.74 -39.00
CA LYS A 11 37.63 5.35 -37.88
C LYS A 11 36.92 6.54 -37.24
N GLN A 12 35.86 7.06 -37.84
CA GLN A 12 35.05 8.12 -37.25
C GLN A 12 33.89 7.58 -36.38
N ALA A 13 33.79 6.27 -36.22
CA ALA A 13 32.88 5.61 -35.27
C ALA A 13 33.59 4.96 -34.06
N THR A 14 34.93 4.94 -34.02
CA THR A 14 35.67 4.30 -32.93
C THR A 14 37.00 5.00 -32.64
N ASP A 15 36.97 6.30 -32.35
CA ASP A 15 38.07 6.99 -31.67
C ASP A 15 37.73 7.11 -30.18
N ALA A 16 38.13 6.07 -29.46
CA ALA A 16 38.26 6.06 -28.02
C ALA A 16 39.61 6.67 -27.64
N SER A 17 39.65 7.99 -27.49
CA SER A 17 40.53 8.69 -26.54
C SER A 17 39.83 10.01 -26.14
N ALA A 18 39.02 10.00 -25.08
CA ALA A 18 39.56 10.38 -23.79
C ALA A 18 38.78 9.73 -22.63
N GLN A 19 39.52 8.91 -21.92
CA GLN A 19 39.25 8.13 -20.70
C GLN A 19 38.81 8.96 -19.45
N LYS A 20 38.18 10.13 -19.64
CA LYS A 20 37.57 10.94 -18.58
C LYS A 20 36.12 11.33 -18.89
N GLY A 21 35.66 11.06 -20.12
CA GLY A 21 34.27 11.24 -20.55
C GLY A 21 33.40 10.00 -20.39
N GLY A 22 33.97 8.78 -20.27
CA GLY A 22 33.19 7.55 -20.20
C GLY A 22 32.34 7.38 -18.94
N ILE A 23 32.78 7.91 -17.79
CA ILE A 23 32.00 7.90 -16.55
C ILE A 23 31.03 9.09 -16.53
N LEU A 24 31.41 10.28 -17.02
CA LEU A 24 30.52 11.45 -17.06
C LEU A 24 29.44 11.37 -18.17
N GLN A 25 29.75 10.79 -19.34
CA GLN A 25 28.78 10.50 -20.41
C GLN A 25 27.93 9.26 -20.07
N SER A 26 28.49 8.24 -19.38
CA SER A 26 27.65 7.14 -18.88
C SER A 26 26.75 7.61 -17.74
N LEU A 27 27.24 8.41 -16.77
CA LEU A 27 26.39 9.07 -15.77
C LEU A 27 25.36 10.01 -16.43
N GLY A 28 25.71 10.71 -17.50
CA GLY A 28 24.78 11.51 -18.30
C GLY A 28 23.69 10.68 -18.98
N MET A 29 24.00 9.45 -19.41
CA MET A 29 23.03 8.49 -19.96
C MET A 29 22.25 7.72 -18.88
N PHE A 30 22.82 7.53 -17.69
CA PHE A 30 22.15 6.94 -16.53
C PHE A 30 21.29 7.96 -15.78
N LEU A 31 21.52 9.27 -15.95
CA LEU A 31 20.71 10.33 -15.36
C LEU A 31 19.21 10.18 -15.64
N PRO A 32 18.74 9.94 -16.89
CA PRO A 32 17.33 9.65 -17.14
C PRO A 32 16.86 8.33 -16.49
N PHE A 33 17.71 7.30 -16.40
CA PHE A 33 17.37 6.04 -15.74
C PHE A 33 17.25 6.18 -14.21
N ILE A 34 18.16 6.89 -13.55
CA ILE A 34 18.08 7.20 -12.11
C ILE A 34 16.82 8.03 -11.82
N LEU A 35 16.48 8.99 -12.69
CA LEU A 35 15.29 9.82 -12.54
C LEU A 35 14.01 8.98 -12.66
N ILE A 36 13.92 8.09 -13.65
CA ILE A 36 12.80 7.15 -13.80
C ILE A 36 12.70 6.20 -12.60
N ILE A 37 13.81 5.59 -12.18
CA ILE A 37 13.85 4.69 -11.02
C ILE A 37 13.47 5.45 -9.74
N GLY A 38 13.94 6.68 -9.58
CA GLY A 38 13.63 7.54 -8.44
C GLY A 38 12.13 7.89 -8.37
N VAL A 39 11.54 8.26 -9.51
CA VAL A 39 10.10 8.52 -9.60
C VAL A 39 9.30 7.25 -9.34
N MET A 40 9.63 6.13 -9.99
CA MET A 40 8.93 4.85 -9.81
C MET A 40 9.03 4.32 -8.37
N TYR A 41 10.20 4.45 -7.73
CA TYR A 41 10.41 4.09 -6.33
C TYR A 41 9.53 4.95 -5.41
N PHE A 42 9.56 6.27 -5.60
CA PHE A 42 8.77 7.19 -4.79
C PHE A 42 7.26 6.97 -4.97
N PHE A 43 6.83 6.78 -6.21
CA PHE A 43 5.42 6.54 -6.52
C PHE A 43 4.93 5.16 -6.12
N THR A 44 5.78 4.14 -5.96
CA THR A 44 5.35 2.78 -5.58
C THR A 44 5.40 2.57 -4.07
N ILE A 45 6.43 3.07 -3.38
CA ILE A 45 6.59 2.88 -1.93
C ILE A 45 5.61 3.71 -1.12
N ARG A 46 5.29 4.94 -1.56
CA ARG A 46 4.33 5.79 -0.87
C ARG A 46 2.91 5.19 -0.84
N PRO A 47 2.32 4.68 -1.94
CA PRO A 47 1.02 4.04 -1.90
C PRO A 47 1.06 2.66 -1.23
N GLN A 48 2.15 1.88 -1.34
CA GLN A 48 2.25 0.60 -0.65
C GLN A 48 2.20 0.78 0.88
N LYS A 49 3.01 1.69 1.43
CA LYS A 49 3.00 1.99 2.88
C LYS A 49 1.62 2.47 3.36
N LYS A 50 0.88 3.19 2.51
CA LYS A 50 -0.48 3.65 2.84
C LYS A 50 -1.45 2.46 2.91
N ARG A 51 -1.43 1.58 1.91
CA ARG A 51 -2.27 0.36 1.88
C ARG A 51 -1.96 -0.58 3.04
N GLU A 52 -0.69 -0.80 3.37
CA GLU A 52 -0.30 -1.63 4.51
C GLU A 52 -0.79 -1.07 5.84
N LYS A 53 -0.67 0.26 6.03
CA LYS A 53 -1.19 0.94 7.22
C LYS A 53 -2.71 0.84 7.33
N GLU A 54 -3.42 1.01 6.20
CA GLU A 54 -4.88 0.87 6.15
C GLU A 54 -5.33 -0.56 6.45
N LEU A 55 -4.63 -1.57 5.93
CA LEU A 55 -4.89 -2.98 6.23
C LEU A 55 -4.65 -3.30 7.70
N LYS A 56 -3.51 -2.87 8.27
CA LYS A 56 -3.23 -3.04 9.71
C LYS A 56 -4.29 -2.37 10.57
N ALA A 57 -4.67 -1.13 10.25
CA ALA A 57 -5.72 -0.41 10.97
C ALA A 57 -7.09 -1.11 10.88
N LYS A 58 -7.43 -1.76 9.76
CA LYS A 58 -8.65 -2.57 9.63
C LYS A 58 -8.60 -3.83 10.51
N LEU A 59 -7.45 -4.50 10.56
CA LEU A 59 -7.25 -5.69 11.40
C LEU A 59 -7.25 -5.37 12.91
N GLU A 60 -6.76 -4.19 13.29
CA GLU A 60 -6.79 -3.72 14.68
C GLU A 60 -8.19 -3.31 15.16
N ARG A 61 -9.06 -2.87 14.24
CA ARG A 61 -10.44 -2.47 14.55
C ARG A 61 -11.43 -3.62 14.59
N MET A 62 -11.01 -4.83 14.20
CA MET A 62 -11.91 -5.98 14.18
C MET A 62 -12.26 -6.40 15.62
N LYS A 63 -13.50 -6.80 15.83
CA LYS A 63 -14.02 -7.24 17.12
C LYS A 63 -14.53 -8.69 17.04
N PRO A 64 -14.59 -9.41 18.18
CA PRO A 64 -15.35 -10.65 18.25
C PRO A 64 -16.81 -10.38 17.87
N GLY A 65 -17.38 -11.20 16.99
CA GLY A 65 -18.70 -10.99 16.40
C GLY A 65 -18.67 -10.58 14.93
N ASP A 66 -17.63 -9.87 14.47
CA ASP A 66 -17.57 -9.37 13.11
C ASP A 66 -17.56 -10.51 12.08
N LYS A 67 -18.26 -10.28 10.95
CA LYS A 67 -18.16 -11.15 9.79
C LYS A 67 -16.85 -10.86 9.07
N VAL A 68 -16.08 -11.90 8.78
CA VAL A 68 -14.76 -11.77 8.16
C VAL A 68 -14.65 -12.65 6.93
N MET A 69 -13.91 -12.14 5.94
CA MET A 69 -13.52 -12.90 4.76
C MET A 69 -12.00 -13.04 4.74
N SER A 70 -11.54 -14.28 4.71
CA SER A 70 -10.12 -14.60 4.56
C SER A 70 -9.63 -14.37 3.12
N ILE A 71 -8.32 -14.30 2.93
CA ILE A 71 -7.70 -14.19 1.59
C ILE A 71 -8.08 -15.37 0.68
N GLY A 72 -8.34 -16.55 1.27
CA GLY A 72 -8.79 -17.74 0.55
C GLY A 72 -10.29 -17.77 0.21
N GLY A 73 -11.03 -16.68 0.46
CA GLY A 73 -12.46 -16.60 0.21
C GLY A 73 -13.33 -17.30 1.25
N ILE A 74 -12.76 -17.71 2.38
CA ILE A 74 -13.53 -18.33 3.48
C ILE A 74 -14.25 -17.22 4.24
N VAL A 75 -15.57 -17.33 4.34
CA VAL A 75 -16.42 -16.39 5.08
C VAL A 75 -16.86 -17.03 6.40
N GLY A 76 -16.76 -16.27 7.49
CA GLY A 76 -17.18 -16.72 8.81
C GLY A 76 -17.34 -15.56 9.78
N ARG A 77 -17.60 -15.87 11.06
CA ARG A 77 -17.65 -14.89 12.15
C ARG A 77 -16.49 -15.06 13.11
N VAL A 78 -15.96 -13.96 13.64
CA VAL A 78 -14.87 -13.99 14.63
C VAL A 78 -15.41 -14.45 15.97
N ALA A 79 -14.89 -15.57 16.49
CA ALA A 79 -15.24 -16.08 17.81
C ALA A 79 -14.31 -15.54 18.91
N ASN A 80 -13.01 -15.47 18.62
CA ASN A 80 -12.02 -14.95 19.56
C ASN A 80 -10.83 -14.34 18.82
N ILE A 81 -10.20 -13.33 19.43
CA ILE A 81 -8.99 -12.67 18.95
C ILE A 81 -7.95 -12.79 20.05
N SER A 82 -6.85 -13.49 19.76
CA SER A 82 -5.74 -13.70 20.69
C SER A 82 -4.44 -13.21 20.05
N GLY A 83 -4.04 -11.97 20.38
CA GLY A 83 -2.81 -11.37 19.84
C GLY A 83 -2.82 -11.27 18.31
N ASP A 84 -2.00 -12.09 17.67
CA ASP A 84 -1.84 -12.22 16.21
C ASP A 84 -2.73 -13.32 15.57
N GLU A 85 -3.49 -14.05 16.38
CA GLU A 85 -4.36 -15.14 15.94
C GLU A 85 -5.84 -14.78 16.11
N VAL A 86 -6.66 -15.34 15.22
CA VAL A 86 -8.10 -15.12 15.13
C VAL A 86 -8.77 -16.45 14.92
N THR A 87 -9.67 -16.81 15.83
CA THR A 87 -10.51 -17.99 15.69
C THR A 87 -11.79 -17.59 14.99
N ILE A 88 -12.06 -18.21 13.84
CA ILE A 88 -13.23 -17.94 13.00
C ILE A 88 -14.14 -19.18 13.04
N TYR A 89 -15.43 -18.93 13.16
CA TYR A 89 -16.48 -19.92 13.03
C TYR A 89 -17.05 -19.91 11.60
N SER A 90 -16.93 -21.03 10.89
CA SER A 90 -17.54 -21.22 9.58
C SER A 90 -18.97 -21.75 9.73
N GLY A 91 -19.94 -21.03 9.16
CA GLY A 91 -21.37 -21.32 9.34
C GLY A 91 -21.85 -22.65 8.75
N VAL A 92 -21.10 -23.27 7.84
CA VAL A 92 -21.54 -24.47 7.12
C VAL A 92 -21.22 -25.76 7.90
N ALA A 93 -20.12 -25.78 8.67
CA ALA A 93 -19.60 -26.99 9.29
C ALA A 93 -19.32 -26.84 10.79
N SER A 94 -19.77 -25.74 11.40
CA SER A 94 -19.53 -25.42 12.82
C SER A 94 -18.07 -25.60 13.26
N THR A 95 -17.14 -25.44 12.32
CA THR A 95 -15.73 -25.74 12.54
C THR A 95 -15.04 -24.45 12.97
N MET A 96 -14.33 -24.52 14.10
CA MET A 96 -13.46 -23.45 14.57
C MET A 96 -12.09 -23.60 13.89
N LEU A 97 -11.70 -22.57 13.16
CA LEU A 97 -10.41 -22.50 12.49
C LEU A 97 -9.65 -21.30 13.00
N THR A 98 -8.41 -21.52 13.42
CA THR A 98 -7.51 -20.45 13.85
C THR A 98 -6.68 -19.99 12.67
N PHE A 99 -6.78 -18.70 12.36
CA PHE A 99 -6.02 -18.04 11.32
C PHE A 99 -5.14 -16.94 11.91
N LYS A 100 -4.05 -16.60 11.23
CA LYS A 100 -3.32 -15.38 11.56
C LYS A 100 -4.13 -14.15 11.15
N LYS A 101 -3.99 -13.04 11.88
CA LYS A 101 -4.57 -11.74 11.50
C LYS A 101 -4.23 -11.34 10.07
N SER A 102 -3.01 -11.63 9.61
CA SER A 102 -2.58 -11.37 8.24
C SER A 102 -3.36 -12.14 7.17
N ALA A 103 -4.08 -13.21 7.52
CA ALA A 103 -4.88 -14.00 6.60
C ALA A 103 -6.30 -13.44 6.39
N ILE A 104 -6.69 -12.40 7.12
CA ILE A 104 -7.99 -11.73 6.96
C ILE A 104 -7.86 -10.61 5.93
N SER A 105 -8.66 -10.69 4.87
CA SER A 105 -8.64 -9.73 3.77
C SER A 105 -9.61 -8.56 4.02
N THR A 106 -10.80 -8.88 4.51
CA THR A 106 -11.85 -7.89 4.75
C THR A 106 -12.61 -8.24 6.02
N VAL A 107 -12.83 -7.22 6.85
CA VAL A 107 -13.71 -7.25 8.01
C VAL A 107 -14.98 -6.52 7.63
N ILE A 108 -16.11 -7.21 7.71
CA ILE A 108 -17.46 -6.69 7.53
C ILE A 108 -18.03 -6.59 8.94
N PRO A 109 -18.05 -5.40 9.56
CA PRO A 109 -18.77 -5.24 10.82
C PRO A 109 -20.23 -5.62 10.59
N ASP A 110 -20.82 -6.40 11.50
CA ASP A 110 -22.26 -6.66 11.45
C ASP A 110 -22.98 -5.32 11.71
N ASP A 111 -24.05 -5.06 10.96
CA ASP A 111 -24.72 -3.75 10.83
C ASP A 111 -25.26 -3.15 12.16
N GLU A 112 -25.22 -3.90 13.28
CA GLU A 112 -25.62 -3.41 14.61
C GLU A 112 -24.60 -2.41 15.21
N ASP A 113 -23.32 -2.47 14.83
CA ASP A 113 -22.28 -1.57 15.37
C ASP A 113 -22.00 -0.34 14.48
N ALA A 114 -22.50 -0.32 13.25
CA ALA A 114 -22.28 0.76 12.28
C ALA A 114 -23.06 2.05 12.60
N GLU A 115 -24.06 1.98 13.48
CA GLU A 115 -24.78 3.15 13.99
C GLU A 115 -24.03 3.89 15.11
N SER A 116 -23.19 3.20 15.88
CA SER A 116 -22.48 3.80 17.03
C SER A 116 -21.32 4.76 16.63
N ASP A 117 -20.68 4.56 15.46
CA ASP A 117 -19.61 5.46 14.97
C ASP A 117 -20.17 6.70 14.23
N LYS A 118 -21.47 6.72 13.91
CA LYS A 118 -22.14 7.91 13.36
C LYS A 118 -22.60 8.87 14.46
N ASP A 119 -22.99 8.37 15.63
CA ASP A 119 -23.50 9.19 16.73
C ASP A 119 -22.38 9.99 17.44
N SER A 120 -21.19 9.40 17.58
CA SER A 120 -20.01 10.06 18.17
C SER A 120 -19.48 11.23 17.32
N ARG A 121 -19.71 11.23 16.00
CA ARG A 121 -19.36 12.36 15.11
C ARG A 121 -20.41 13.45 15.10
N LYS A 122 -21.68 13.15 15.44
CA LYS A 122 -22.76 14.13 15.53
C LYS A 122 -22.65 14.95 16.82
N SER A 123 -22.36 14.28 17.95
CA SER A 123 -22.13 14.93 19.26
C SER A 123 -21.00 15.98 19.23
N LYS A 124 -19.89 15.71 18.51
CA LYS A 124 -18.78 16.68 18.38
C LYS A 124 -19.08 17.88 17.48
N LYS A 125 -20.15 17.81 16.67
CA LYS A 125 -20.57 18.89 15.77
C LYS A 125 -21.57 19.84 16.46
N GLU A 126 -22.34 19.36 17.42
CA GLU A 126 -23.29 20.17 18.21
C GLU A 126 -22.57 20.97 19.32
N SER A 127 -21.59 20.40 20.03
CA SER A 127 -20.86 21.13 21.09
C SER A 127 -20.00 22.29 20.58
N LYS A 128 -19.61 22.28 19.29
CA LYS A 128 -18.87 23.38 18.65
C LYS A 128 -19.78 24.51 18.14
N LYS A 129 -21.10 24.29 18.12
CA LYS A 129 -22.08 25.27 17.66
C LYS A 129 -22.56 26.15 18.83
N GLU A 130 -22.80 25.56 20.00
CA GLU A 130 -23.17 26.32 21.21
C GLU A 130 -22.04 27.22 21.73
N SER A 131 -20.78 26.80 21.62
CA SER A 131 -19.64 27.63 22.05
C SER A 131 -19.35 28.84 21.15
N LYS A 132 -20.10 29.03 20.06
CA LYS A 132 -19.94 30.16 19.11
C LYS A 132 -21.09 31.17 19.19
N GLU A 133 -22.19 30.85 19.86
CA GLU A 133 -23.34 31.74 20.03
C GLU A 133 -23.35 32.44 21.40
N ALA A 134 -22.52 32.00 22.36
CA ALA A 134 -22.42 32.61 23.68
C ALA A 134 -21.35 33.72 23.81
N ASP A 135 -20.62 34.04 22.73
CA ASP A 135 -19.54 35.03 22.70
C ASP A 135 -19.77 36.13 21.62
N SER A 136 -21.03 36.35 21.23
CA SER A 136 -21.45 37.49 20.38
C SER A 136 -22.65 38.20 20.98
#